data_AF-Q6TMW7-F1
#
_entry.id   AF-Q6TMW7-F1
#
_cell.length_a   1.000
_cell.length_b   1.000
_cell.length_c   1.000
_cell.angle_alpha   90.00
_cell.angle_beta   90.00
_cell.angle_gamma   90.00
#
_symmetry.space_group_name_H-M   'P 1'
#
loop_
_entity.id
_entity.type
_entity.pdbx_description
1 polymer ?
#
loop_
_entity_poly.entity_id
_entity_poly.type
_entity_poly.pdbx_seq_one_letter_code
_entity_poly.pdbx_strand_id
1 'polypeptide(L)'
;MAKKKTGGGKQAARKMVPLPRGSARAAYPGTCPACSEGYAKGEAITKGTDGWGHRGCAPRRMSAAEREFAWNKARIESGEIFRGQPSDWRRGASPSNSRASR
;
A
#
# COMPACT_ATOMS: atom_id res chain seq x y z
N MET A 1 -58.91 26.13 -1.15
CA MET A 1 -58.47 24.74 -0.90
C MET A 1 -56.95 24.73 -0.82
N ALA A 2 -56.39 24.44 0.35
CA ALA A 2 -54.98 24.66 0.66
C ALA A 2 -54.09 23.46 0.30
N LYS A 3 -53.00 23.77 -0.42
CA LYS A 3 -51.86 22.94 -0.84
C LYS A 3 -51.11 22.36 0.37
N LYS A 4 -50.73 21.08 0.35
CA LYS A 4 -49.55 20.58 1.08
C LYS A 4 -48.78 19.55 0.26
N LYS A 5 -47.64 20.01 -0.31
CA LYS A 5 -46.55 19.15 -0.79
C LYS A 5 -45.76 18.70 0.44
N THR A 6 -45.63 17.40 0.64
CA THR A 6 -44.74 16.80 1.65
C THR A 6 -43.30 16.96 1.19
N GLY A 7 -42.59 17.88 1.85
CA GLY A 7 -41.17 18.15 1.60
C GLY A 7 -40.31 16.96 1.99
N GLY A 8 -39.45 16.54 1.05
CA GLY A 8 -38.39 15.58 1.30
C GLY A 8 -37.42 16.11 2.35
N GLY A 9 -37.21 15.30 3.38
CA GLY A 9 -36.29 15.59 4.47
C GLY A 9 -34.86 15.75 3.93
N LYS A 10 -34.35 16.98 3.99
CA LYS A 10 -32.93 17.30 3.79
C LYS A 10 -32.14 16.66 4.92
N GLN A 11 -31.46 15.55 4.64
CA GLN A 11 -30.49 15.01 5.59
C GLN A 11 -29.33 15.99 5.70
N ALA A 12 -29.18 16.56 6.90
CA ALA A 12 -28.13 17.51 7.23
C ALA A 12 -26.76 16.94 6.87
N ALA A 13 -26.03 17.67 6.03
CA ALA A 13 -24.63 17.40 5.71
C ALA A 13 -23.78 17.60 6.97
N ARG A 14 -23.74 16.59 7.85
CA ARG A 14 -22.74 16.52 8.92
C ARG A 14 -21.39 16.50 8.20
N LYS A 15 -20.53 17.50 8.46
CA LYS A 15 -19.18 17.65 7.88
C LYS A 15 -18.51 16.27 7.79
N MET A 16 -18.59 15.63 6.62
CA MET A 16 -18.00 14.31 6.41
C MET A 16 -16.51 14.56 6.30
N VAL A 17 -15.76 14.18 7.34
CA VAL A 17 -14.30 14.07 7.24
C VAL A 17 -14.01 13.25 5.98
N PRO A 18 -13.24 13.79 5.02
CA PRO A 18 -12.94 13.08 3.78
C PRO A 18 -12.31 11.74 4.13
N LEU A 19 -12.90 10.66 3.65
CA LEU A 19 -12.28 9.35 3.80
C LEU A 19 -11.04 9.30 2.88
N PRO A 20 -9.96 8.63 3.31
CA PRO A 20 -8.83 8.39 2.45
C PRO A 20 -9.27 7.66 1.17
N ARG A 21 -8.63 7.99 0.03
CA ARG A 21 -8.98 7.41 -1.27
C ARG A 21 -9.02 5.87 -1.19
N GLY A 22 -10.02 5.27 -1.83
CA GLY A 22 -10.24 3.82 -1.82
C GLY A 22 -10.87 3.28 -0.52
N SER A 23 -11.31 4.15 0.39
CA SER A 23 -12.08 3.77 1.58
C SER A 23 -13.54 4.21 1.43
N ALA A 24 -14.46 3.41 1.98
CA ALA A 24 -15.88 3.68 2.06
C ALA A 24 -16.37 3.53 3.51
N ARG A 25 -17.53 4.10 3.82
CA ARG A 25 -18.21 3.80 5.10
C ARG A 25 -19.04 2.55 4.95
N ALA A 26 -18.91 1.62 5.90
CA ALA A 26 -19.68 0.38 5.89
C ALA A 26 -21.19 0.67 5.94
N ALA A 27 -21.95 0.15 4.98
CA ALA A 27 -23.41 0.27 4.98
C ALA A 27 -24.06 -0.63 6.05
N TYR A 28 -23.41 -1.76 6.35
CA TYR A 28 -23.83 -2.79 7.29
C TYR A 28 -22.62 -3.26 8.11
N PRO A 29 -22.81 -3.76 9.34
CA PRO A 29 -21.74 -4.46 10.03
C PRO A 29 -21.34 -5.74 9.27
N GLY A 30 -20.11 -6.19 9.46
CA GLY A 30 -19.60 -7.42 8.84
C GLY A 30 -18.29 -7.85 9.48
N THR A 31 -17.70 -8.93 8.96
CA THR A 31 -16.45 -9.49 9.49
C THR A 31 -15.31 -9.23 8.51
N CYS A 32 -14.19 -8.72 9.02
CA CYS A 32 -12.99 -8.50 8.21
C CYS A 32 -12.33 -9.85 7.88
N PRO A 33 -12.09 -10.18 6.59
CA PRO A 33 -11.50 -11.46 6.21
C PRO A 33 -10.02 -11.61 6.61
N ALA A 34 -9.34 -10.50 6.95
CA ALA A 34 -7.90 -10.50 7.24
C ALA A 34 -7.57 -10.61 8.74
N CYS A 35 -8.37 -10.03 9.63
CA CYS A 35 -8.18 -10.14 11.09
C CYS A 35 -9.30 -10.91 11.80
N SER A 36 -10.34 -11.32 11.07
CA SER A 36 -11.51 -12.03 11.59
C SER A 36 -12.34 -11.25 12.63
N GLU A 37 -11.99 -9.99 12.92
CA GLU A 37 -12.78 -9.10 13.77
C GLU A 37 -13.93 -8.44 12.99
N GLY A 38 -15.01 -8.10 13.71
CA GLY A 38 -16.14 -7.39 13.15
C GLY A 38 -15.88 -5.89 12.97
N TYR A 39 -16.37 -5.32 11.87
CA TYR A 39 -16.45 -3.87 11.66
C TYR A 39 -17.90 -3.39 11.81
N ALA A 40 -18.07 -2.18 12.33
CA ALA A 40 -19.39 -1.60 12.56
C ALA A 40 -19.94 -0.85 11.34
N LYS A 41 -21.27 -0.66 11.29
CA LYS A 41 -21.89 0.25 10.31
C LYS A 41 -21.33 1.67 10.47
N GLY A 42 -20.94 2.27 9.36
CA GLY A 42 -20.36 3.61 9.29
C GLY A 42 -18.84 3.65 9.43
N GLU A 43 -18.21 2.53 9.78
CA GLU A 43 -16.77 2.41 9.92
C GLU A 43 -16.05 2.51 8.57
N ALA A 44 -14.80 3.00 8.58
CA ALA A 44 -13.99 3.16 7.39
C ALA A 44 -13.43 1.80 6.93
N ILE A 45 -14.07 1.21 5.93
CA ILE A 45 -13.69 -0.04 5.30
C ILE A 45 -13.03 0.21 3.94
N THR A 46 -12.24 -0.74 3.47
CA THR A 46 -11.66 -0.73 2.12
C THR A 46 -11.92 -2.06 1.42
N LYS A 47 -11.88 -2.04 0.08
CA LYS A 47 -12.12 -3.21 -0.74
C LYS A 47 -10.79 -3.95 -0.99
N GLY A 48 -10.66 -5.12 -0.41
CA GLY A 48 -9.56 -6.07 -0.64
C GLY A 48 -9.86 -7.07 -1.75
N THR A 49 -9.02 -8.09 -1.85
CA THR A 49 -9.19 -9.25 -2.75
C THR A 49 -10.40 -10.09 -2.37
N ASP A 50 -10.58 -10.33 -1.07
CA ASP A 50 -11.56 -11.28 -0.52
C ASP A 50 -12.86 -10.60 -0.05
N GLY A 51 -13.03 -9.31 -0.34
CA GLY A 51 -14.21 -8.52 0.03
C GLY A 51 -13.87 -7.23 0.75
N TRP A 52 -14.81 -6.77 1.58
CA TRP A 52 -14.62 -5.56 2.40
C TRP A 52 -13.95 -5.91 3.72
N GLY A 53 -13.06 -5.04 4.19
CA GLY A 53 -12.40 -5.21 5.48
C GLY A 53 -11.87 -3.89 6.02
N HIS A 54 -11.26 -3.97 7.21
CA HIS A 54 -10.61 -2.82 7.81
C HIS A 54 -9.54 -2.24 6.89
N ARG A 55 -9.43 -0.92 6.88
CA ARG A 55 -8.43 -0.21 6.07
C ARG A 55 -7.00 -0.67 6.35
N GLY A 56 -6.67 -0.97 7.61
CA GLY A 56 -5.34 -1.42 8.02
C GLY A 56 -5.05 -2.88 7.68
N CYS A 57 -6.09 -3.69 7.50
CA CYS A 57 -5.94 -5.14 7.27
C CYS A 57 -5.94 -5.50 5.78
N ALA A 58 -6.38 -4.59 4.89
CA ALA A 58 -6.26 -4.83 3.47
C ALA A 58 -4.77 -4.83 3.05
N PRO A 59 -4.35 -5.77 2.19
CA PRO A 59 -2.98 -5.80 1.70
C PRO A 59 -2.68 -4.47 1.02
N ARG A 60 -1.67 -3.75 1.55
CA ARG A 60 -1.17 -2.54 0.90
C ARG A 60 -0.77 -2.92 -0.52
N ARG A 61 -1.35 -2.24 -1.51
CA ARG A 61 -0.87 -2.36 -2.89
C ARG A 61 0.52 -1.74 -2.95
N MET A 62 1.55 -2.57 -2.86
CA MET A 62 2.93 -2.17 -3.11
C MET A 62 2.99 -1.58 -4.52
N SER A 63 3.59 -0.39 -4.63
CA SER A 63 3.94 0.21 -5.91
C SER A 63 4.89 -0.70 -6.70
N ALA A 64 5.04 -0.47 -8.01
CA ALA A 64 6.00 -1.21 -8.80
C ALA A 64 7.42 -1.06 -8.23
N ALA A 65 7.80 0.17 -7.84
CA ALA A 65 9.10 0.44 -7.23
C ALA A 65 9.33 -0.35 -5.93
N GLU A 66 8.33 -0.44 -5.05
CA GLU A 66 8.43 -1.22 -3.81
C GLU A 66 8.58 -2.72 -4.08
N ARG A 67 7.93 -3.25 -5.13
CA ARG A 67 8.09 -4.66 -5.54
C ARG A 67 9.48 -4.92 -6.09
N GLU A 68 9.97 -4.07 -6.99
CA GLU A 68 11.32 -4.17 -7.55
C GLU A 68 12.39 -4.06 -6.46
N PHE A 69 12.19 -3.18 -5.48
CA PHE A 69 13.09 -3.06 -4.33
C PHE A 69 13.10 -4.35 -3.49
N ALA A 70 11.93 -4.88 -3.14
CA ALA A 70 11.83 -6.12 -2.36
C ALA A 70 12.47 -7.30 -3.10
N TRP A 71 12.26 -7.39 -4.42
CA TRP A 71 12.85 -8.42 -5.26
C TRP A 71 14.38 -8.31 -5.34
N ASN A 72 14.93 -7.12 -5.62
CA ASN A 72 16.37 -6.91 -5.65
C ASN A 72 17.02 -7.16 -4.29
N LYS A 73 16.39 -6.72 -3.20
CA LYS A 73 16.86 -7.01 -1.83
C LYS A 73 16.95 -8.51 -1.58
N ALA A 74 15.92 -9.28 -1.94
CA ALA A 74 15.92 -10.73 -1.77
C ALA A 74 17.07 -11.41 -2.54
N ARG A 75 17.39 -10.93 -3.75
CA ARG A 75 18.53 -11.44 -4.54
C ARG A 75 19.89 -11.11 -3.92
N ILE A 76 20.01 -9.92 -3.32
CA ILE A 76 21.22 -9.52 -2.58
C ILE A 76 21.38 -10.43 -1.35
N GLU A 77 20.31 -10.64 -0.59
CA GLU A 77 20.30 -11.46 0.63
C GLU A 77 20.51 -12.94 0.34
N SER A 78 20.01 -13.46 -0.78
CA SER A 78 20.27 -14.84 -1.21
C SER A 78 21.71 -15.04 -1.72
N GLY A 79 22.46 -13.96 -1.89
CA GLY A 79 23.80 -13.96 -2.45
C GLY A 79 23.84 -14.22 -3.96
N GLU A 80 22.68 -14.26 -4.63
CA GLU A 80 22.60 -14.48 -6.08
C GLU A 80 23.39 -13.43 -6.86
N ILE A 81 23.34 -12.17 -6.43
CA ILE A 81 24.05 -11.06 -7.09
C ILE A 81 25.58 -11.21 -7.01
N PHE A 82 26.10 -11.89 -5.99
CA PHE A 82 27.53 -12.03 -5.73
C PHE A 82 28.12 -13.35 -6.23
N ARG A 83 27.28 -14.33 -6.59
CA ARG A 83 27.71 -15.63 -7.14
C ARG A 83 27.84 -15.53 -8.66
N GLY A 84 28.99 -15.07 -9.17
CA GLY A 84 29.28 -15.26 -10.60
C GLY A 84 30.23 -14.31 -11.30
N GLN A 85 30.74 -13.27 -10.65
CA GLN A 85 31.74 -12.40 -11.28
C GLN A 85 32.93 -12.19 -10.34
N PRO A 86 34.11 -12.77 -10.64
CA PRO A 86 35.33 -12.33 -9.98
C PRO A 86 35.49 -10.84 -10.32
N SER A 87 35.43 -9.98 -9.30
CA SER A 87 35.79 -8.59 -9.50
C SER A 87 37.27 -8.54 -9.89
N ASP A 88 37.61 -7.98 -11.06
CA ASP A 88 39.02 -7.73 -11.44
C ASP A 88 39.69 -6.68 -10.54
N TRP A 89 38.92 -6.14 -9.58
CA TRP A 89 39.38 -5.19 -8.59
C TRP A 89 40.40 -5.85 -7.65
N ARG A 90 41.68 -5.76 -8.02
CA ARG A 90 42.77 -6.11 -7.11
C ARG A 90 42.84 -5.09 -5.98
N ARG A 91 43.12 -5.59 -4.76
CA ARG A 91 43.43 -4.77 -3.58
C ARG A 91 44.60 -3.83 -3.94
N GLY A 92 44.33 -2.51 -4.02
CA GLY A 92 45.32 -1.48 -4.40
C GLY A 92 45.17 -0.87 -5.81
N ALA A 93 44.20 -1.32 -6.62
CA ALA A 93 43.90 -0.68 -7.90
C ALA A 93 42.92 0.49 -7.72
N SER A 94 43.47 1.69 -7.52
CA SER A 94 42.73 2.94 -7.71
C SER A 94 42.74 3.34 -9.20
N PRO A 95 41.66 3.94 -9.74
CA PRO A 95 41.62 4.44 -11.13
C PRO A 95 42.74 5.42 -11.48
N SER A 96 43.40 6.00 -10.48
CA SER A 96 44.46 6.99 -10.61
C SER A 96 45.88 6.41 -10.57
N ASN A 97 46.06 5.08 -10.47
CA ASN A 97 47.40 4.50 -10.38
C ASN A 97 48.03 4.21 -11.76
N SER A 98 47.96 5.18 -12.67
CA SER A 98 48.78 5.22 -13.89
C SER A 98 50.07 5.97 -13.59
N ARG A 99 50.90 5.45 -12.69
CA ARG A 99 52.30 5.91 -12.61
C ARG A 99 53.00 5.35 -13.84
N ALA A 100 53.08 6.16 -14.90
CA ALA A 100 53.91 5.86 -16.06
C ALA A 100 55.35 5.67 -15.57
N SER A 101 55.84 4.43 -15.57
CA SER A 101 57.26 4.16 -15.39
C SER A 101 58.01 4.83 -16.55
N ARG A 102 58.90 5.76 -16.20
CA ARG A 102 59.86 6.36 -17.11
C ARG A 102 61.03 5.40 -17.32
#